data_AF-A0A6U5BTT7-F1
#
_entry.id   AF-A0A6U5BTT7-F1
#
_cell.length_a   1.000
_cell.length_b   1.000
_cell.length_c   1.000
_cell.angle_alpha   90.00
_cell.angle_beta   90.00
_cell.angle_gamma   90.00
#
_symmetry.space_group_name_H-M   'P 1'
#
loop_
_entity.id
_entity.type
_entity.pdbx_description
1 polymer ?
#
loop_
_entity_poly.entity_id
_entity_poly.type
_entity_poly.pdbx_seq_one_letter_code
_entity_poly.pdbx_strand_id
1 'polypeptide(L)'
;CRNPIHRAHYELFIRALDAPNVEPGSVVLVHPTCGPTQEDDIDGVTRYKTYEVLKTELNNPKVHWSYLPYSMHMAGPREAIQHMLIRKNYGCTHFIIGRDMAGCKSSLTGEDYYGTYDAQDLAKANCEELGMQVVPSLDLVSTDQGYTTVDEAKAKGLKVNKLSGTEFRKRLRAGEDIPEWFAFKSVVEVLRAATK
;
A
#
# COMPACT_ATOMS: atom_id res chain seq x y z
N CYS A 1 -5.31 -1.58 1.48
CA CYS A 1 -4.10 -1.44 2.31
C CYS A 1 -4.45 -1.76 3.76
N ARG A 2 -3.60 -2.47 4.49
CA ARG A 2 -3.76 -2.76 5.91
C ARG A 2 -2.77 -2.06 6.82
N ASN A 3 -1.78 -1.38 6.24
CA ASN A 3 -0.70 -0.70 6.94
C ASN A 3 -0.92 0.82 6.94
N PRO A 4 -0.23 1.58 7.80
CA PRO A 4 -0.07 3.02 7.61
C PRO A 4 0.46 3.34 6.20
N ILE A 5 0.03 4.47 5.64
CA ILE A 5 0.47 4.90 4.32
C ILE A 5 1.78 5.68 4.48
N HIS A 6 2.83 5.16 3.85
CA HIS A 6 4.15 5.78 3.77
C HIS A 6 4.31 6.45 2.40
N ARG A 7 5.41 7.16 2.16
CA ARG A 7 5.65 7.85 0.88
C ARG A 7 5.56 6.91 -0.30
N ALA A 8 6.20 5.73 -0.21
CA ALA A 8 6.14 4.73 -1.27
C ALA A 8 4.71 4.30 -1.63
N HIS A 9 3.82 4.14 -0.64
CA HIS A 9 2.41 3.82 -0.89
C HIS A 9 1.70 4.96 -1.63
N TYR A 10 1.91 6.21 -1.21
CA TYR A 10 1.32 7.36 -1.86
C TYR A 10 1.83 7.54 -3.30
N GLU A 11 3.13 7.41 -3.52
CA GLU A 11 3.78 7.49 -4.84
C GLU A 11 3.27 6.39 -5.79
N LEU A 12 2.95 5.22 -5.25
CA LEU A 12 2.33 4.10 -5.97
C LEU A 12 0.89 4.43 -6.38
N PHE A 13 0.10 5.04 -5.49
CA PHE A 13 -1.27 5.48 -5.82
C PHE A 13 -1.26 6.50 -6.96
N ILE A 14 -0.42 7.52 -6.85
CA ILE A 14 -0.41 8.60 -7.86
C ILE A 14 0.05 8.07 -9.22
N ARG A 15 1.12 7.25 -9.28
CA ARG A 15 1.59 6.68 -10.55
C ARG A 15 0.63 5.68 -11.17
N ALA A 16 -0.25 5.06 -10.38
CA ALA A 16 -1.29 4.20 -10.94
C ALA A 16 -2.25 4.96 -11.88
N LEU A 17 -2.40 6.29 -11.70
CA LEU A 17 -3.18 7.13 -12.61
C LEU A 17 -2.53 7.33 -13.97
N ASP A 18 -1.21 7.14 -14.05
CA ASP A 18 -0.44 7.27 -15.30
C ASP A 18 -0.28 5.90 -16.00
N ALA A 19 -0.93 4.84 -15.49
CA ALA A 19 -0.86 3.52 -16.09
C ALA A 19 -1.47 3.53 -17.51
N PRO A 20 -0.91 2.79 -18.49
CA PRO A 20 -1.35 2.86 -19.90
C PRO A 20 -2.82 2.51 -20.14
N ASN A 21 -3.43 1.74 -19.23
CA ASN A 21 -4.82 1.34 -19.30
C ASN A 21 -5.78 2.20 -18.46
N VAL A 22 -5.26 3.25 -17.80
CA VAL A 22 -6.06 4.18 -17.00
C VAL A 22 -6.30 5.47 -17.77
N GLU A 23 -7.56 5.89 -17.83
CA GLU A 23 -7.95 7.06 -18.61
C GLU A 23 -7.52 8.37 -17.94
N PRO A 24 -7.12 9.40 -18.71
CA PRO A 24 -6.86 10.73 -18.19
C PRO A 24 -8.04 11.29 -17.40
N GLY A 25 -7.77 11.92 -16.26
CA GLY A 25 -8.82 12.46 -15.38
C GLY A 25 -9.37 11.45 -14.37
N SER A 26 -8.89 10.20 -14.40
CA SER A 26 -9.17 9.22 -13.35
C SER A 26 -8.70 9.70 -11.97
N VAL A 27 -9.32 9.13 -10.92
CA VAL A 27 -9.01 9.38 -9.51
C VAL A 27 -8.67 8.08 -8.79
N VAL A 28 -7.94 8.17 -7.69
CA VAL A 28 -7.66 7.00 -6.84
C VAL A 28 -8.55 7.01 -5.61
N LEU A 29 -9.17 5.86 -5.33
CA LEU A 29 -9.78 5.58 -4.05
C LEU A 29 -8.77 4.88 -3.13
N VAL A 30 -8.26 5.61 -2.13
CA VAL A 30 -7.49 5.03 -1.03
C VAL A 30 -8.48 4.41 -0.05
N HIS A 31 -8.56 3.08 -0.08
CA HIS A 31 -9.58 2.31 0.64
C HIS A 31 -8.96 1.35 1.67
N PRO A 32 -8.33 1.85 2.76
CA PRO A 32 -7.70 1.00 3.74
C PRO A 32 -8.74 0.22 4.55
N THR A 33 -8.36 -0.98 4.98
CA THR A 33 -9.16 -1.79 5.89
C THR A 33 -9.02 -1.24 7.31
N CYS A 34 -10.13 -1.00 8.01
CA CYS A 34 -10.12 -0.53 9.40
C CYS A 34 -10.53 -1.59 10.42
N GLY A 35 -10.99 -2.76 9.97
CA GLY A 35 -11.26 -3.90 10.85
C GLY A 35 -9.99 -4.68 11.22
N PRO A 36 -10.16 -5.85 11.87
CA PRO A 36 -9.05 -6.72 12.27
C PRO A 36 -8.18 -7.15 11.09
N THR A 37 -6.89 -7.29 11.36
CA THR A 37 -5.86 -7.70 10.40
C THR A 37 -5.00 -8.80 11.05
N GLN A 38 -3.75 -9.02 10.61
CA GLN A 38 -2.88 -9.99 11.31
C GLN A 38 -2.46 -9.46 12.69
N GLU A 39 -2.10 -10.35 13.61
CA GLU A 39 -1.83 -10.06 15.03
C GLU A 39 -0.77 -8.98 15.25
N ASP A 40 0.32 -9.01 14.47
CA ASP A 40 1.43 -8.05 14.58
C ASP A 40 1.20 -6.70 13.85
N ASP A 41 0.04 -6.52 13.19
CA ASP A 41 -0.26 -5.26 12.53
C ASP A 41 -0.64 -4.18 13.55
N ILE A 42 -0.35 -2.92 13.21
CA ILE A 42 -0.80 -1.76 13.98
C ILE A 42 -2.33 -1.79 14.06
N ASP A 43 -2.90 -1.47 15.22
CA ASP A 43 -4.35 -1.55 15.43
C ASP A 43 -5.13 -0.61 14.48
N GLY A 44 -6.39 -0.97 14.22
CA GLY A 44 -7.24 -0.24 13.28
C GLY A 44 -7.48 1.23 13.65
N VAL A 45 -7.56 1.54 14.95
CA VAL A 45 -7.80 2.91 15.43
C VAL A 45 -6.58 3.78 15.18
N THR A 46 -5.39 3.29 15.50
CA THR A 46 -4.13 3.99 15.21
C THR A 46 -3.95 4.18 13.71
N ARG A 47 -4.17 3.14 12.90
CA ARG A 47 -4.10 3.25 11.44
C ARG A 47 -5.07 4.28 10.88
N TYR A 48 -6.33 4.28 11.33
CA TYR A 48 -7.32 5.28 10.93
C TYR A 48 -6.84 6.72 11.20
N LYS A 49 -6.27 6.98 12.38
CA LYS A 49 -5.70 8.30 12.70
C LYS A 49 -4.58 8.69 11.73
N THR A 50 -3.72 7.75 11.31
CA THR A 50 -2.69 8.03 10.30
C THR A 50 -3.27 8.41 8.94
N TYR A 51 -4.42 7.85 8.57
CA TYR A 51 -5.07 8.16 7.30
C TYR A 51 -5.71 9.55 7.31
N GLU A 52 -6.36 9.94 8.40
CA GLU A 52 -7.02 11.26 8.50
C GLU A 52 -6.03 12.42 8.52
N VAL A 53 -4.90 12.28 9.24
CA VAL A 53 -3.84 13.31 9.20
C VAL A 53 -3.24 13.41 7.81
N LEU A 54 -3.00 12.28 7.14
CA LEU A 54 -2.41 12.26 5.81
C LEU A 54 -3.37 12.79 4.74
N LYS A 55 -4.66 12.46 4.83
CA LYS A 55 -5.72 13.04 3.98
C LYS A 55 -5.71 14.56 4.05
N THR A 56 -5.60 15.12 5.25
CA THR A 56 -5.57 16.57 5.48
C THR A 56 -4.28 17.19 4.96
N GLU A 57 -3.12 16.59 5.25
CA GLU A 57 -1.81 17.06 4.80
C GLU A 57 -1.71 17.10 3.27
N LEU A 58 -2.14 16.03 2.60
CA LEU A 58 -2.01 15.90 1.15
C LEU A 58 -3.00 16.79 0.39
N ASN A 59 -4.22 16.94 0.91
CA ASN A 59 -5.31 17.72 0.31
C ASN A 59 -5.38 17.59 -1.24
N ASN A 60 -5.25 16.35 -1.73
CA ASN A 60 -5.12 16.09 -3.15
C ASN A 60 -6.48 15.74 -3.76
N PRO A 61 -7.03 16.55 -4.69
CA PRO A 61 -8.34 16.31 -5.27
C PRO A 61 -8.43 15.03 -6.12
N LYS A 62 -7.30 14.46 -6.54
CA LYS A 62 -7.25 13.17 -7.26
C LYS A 62 -7.33 11.96 -6.33
N VAL A 63 -7.29 12.16 -5.01
CA VAL A 63 -7.20 11.09 -4.01
C VAL A 63 -8.42 11.14 -3.11
N HIS A 64 -9.34 10.21 -3.31
CA HIS A 64 -10.51 10.03 -2.46
C HIS A 64 -10.21 9.02 -1.36
N TRP A 65 -10.68 9.30 -0.16
CA TRP A 65 -10.47 8.48 1.02
C TRP A 65 -11.81 7.88 1.46
N SER A 66 -11.85 6.57 1.62
CA SER A 66 -12.97 5.84 2.22
C SER A 66 -12.43 4.71 3.08
N TYR A 67 -13.14 4.33 4.12
CA TYR A 67 -12.65 3.37 5.12
C TYR A 67 -13.45 2.08 5.04
N LEU A 68 -12.76 0.96 4.82
CA LEU A 68 -13.41 -0.33 4.62
C LEU A 68 -13.58 -1.07 5.96
N PRO A 69 -14.82 -1.30 6.45
CA PRO A 69 -15.08 -2.11 7.63
C PRO A 69 -15.00 -3.60 7.28
N TYR A 70 -13.78 -4.09 7.07
CA TYR A 70 -13.51 -5.47 6.65
C TYR A 70 -12.54 -6.14 7.62
N SER A 71 -12.73 -7.43 7.87
CA SER A 71 -11.77 -8.25 8.63
C SER A 71 -10.90 -8.99 7.63
N MET A 72 -9.60 -8.75 7.63
CA MET A 72 -8.71 -9.47 6.72
C MET A 72 -8.53 -10.92 7.17
N HIS A 73 -8.57 -11.83 6.21
CA HIS A 73 -8.34 -13.26 6.41
C HIS A 73 -6.89 -13.67 6.17
N MET A 74 -6.13 -12.80 5.51
CA MET A 74 -4.78 -13.07 5.05
C MET A 74 -4.71 -14.26 4.08
N ALA A 75 -5.70 -14.36 3.19
CA ALA A 75 -5.90 -15.50 2.30
C ALA A 75 -5.37 -15.27 0.87
N GLY A 76 -4.37 -14.39 0.73
CA GLY A 76 -3.57 -14.23 -0.48
C GLY A 76 -4.39 -14.04 -1.75
N PRO A 77 -4.15 -14.83 -2.81
CA PRO A 77 -4.82 -14.69 -4.11
C PRO A 77 -6.35 -14.68 -4.03
N ARG A 78 -6.95 -15.53 -3.18
CA ARG A 78 -8.42 -15.58 -3.04
C ARG A 78 -8.98 -14.30 -2.43
N GLU A 79 -8.29 -13.76 -1.43
CA GLU A 79 -8.69 -12.50 -0.82
C GLU A 79 -8.44 -11.29 -1.74
N ALA A 80 -7.46 -11.37 -2.65
CA ALA A 80 -7.28 -10.37 -3.69
C ALA A 80 -8.50 -10.28 -4.62
N ILE A 81 -9.08 -11.42 -5.04
CA ILE A 81 -10.34 -11.46 -5.81
C ILE A 81 -11.50 -10.88 -5.00
N GLN A 82 -11.63 -11.26 -3.72
CA GLN A 82 -12.64 -10.69 -2.82
C GLN A 82 -12.49 -9.16 -2.73
N HIS A 83 -11.26 -8.67 -2.62
CA HIS A 83 -10.98 -7.24 -2.58
C HIS A 83 -11.33 -6.52 -3.88
N MET A 84 -11.08 -7.14 -5.04
CA MET A 84 -11.51 -6.60 -6.34
C MET A 84 -13.04 -6.48 -6.37
N LEU A 85 -13.78 -7.55 -6.05
CA LEU A 85 -15.24 -7.55 -6.00
C LEU A 85 -15.80 -6.48 -5.07
N ILE A 86 -15.23 -6.33 -3.88
CA ILE A 86 -15.61 -5.26 -2.95
C ILE A 86 -15.40 -3.90 -3.62
N ARG A 87 -14.24 -3.63 -4.24
CA ARG A 87 -13.98 -2.31 -4.83
C ARG A 87 -14.80 -2.06 -6.09
N LYS A 88 -15.13 -3.09 -6.89
CA LYS A 88 -16.13 -3.01 -7.95
C LYS A 88 -17.47 -2.51 -7.43
N ASN A 89 -17.94 -3.08 -6.31
CA ASN A 89 -19.21 -2.68 -5.70
C ASN A 89 -19.18 -1.24 -5.14
N TYR A 90 -17.99 -0.68 -4.91
CA TYR A 90 -17.78 0.73 -4.56
C TYR A 90 -17.56 1.63 -5.80
N GLY A 91 -17.75 1.09 -7.01
CA GLY A 91 -17.66 1.84 -8.27
C GLY A 91 -16.25 1.94 -8.86
N CYS A 92 -15.27 1.23 -8.32
CA CYS A 92 -13.94 1.19 -8.94
C CYS A 92 -13.97 0.37 -10.24
N THR A 93 -13.35 0.91 -11.29
CA THR A 93 -13.15 0.23 -12.58
C THR A 93 -11.82 -0.53 -12.63
N HIS A 94 -10.85 -0.05 -11.86
CA HIS A 94 -9.49 -0.59 -11.76
C HIS A 94 -9.16 -1.00 -10.33
N PHE A 95 -8.28 -1.98 -10.20
CA PHE A 95 -7.74 -2.39 -8.90
C PHE A 95 -6.22 -2.46 -8.95
N ILE A 96 -5.59 -1.69 -8.06
CA ILE A 96 -4.14 -1.73 -7.88
C ILE A 96 -3.79 -3.00 -7.11
N ILE A 97 -2.94 -3.86 -7.69
CA ILE A 97 -2.50 -5.09 -7.04
C ILE A 97 -0.98 -5.14 -6.88
N GLY A 98 -0.56 -5.34 -5.63
CA GLY A 98 0.84 -5.38 -5.22
C GLY A 98 1.46 -6.76 -5.31
N ARG A 99 2.75 -6.84 -4.95
CA ARG A 99 3.40 -8.11 -4.57
C ARG A 99 2.81 -8.62 -3.26
N ASP A 100 2.70 -9.94 -3.11
CA ASP A 100 2.25 -10.61 -1.88
C ASP A 100 0.91 -10.03 -1.34
N MET A 101 -0.01 -9.74 -2.26
CA MET A 101 -1.28 -9.10 -1.91
C MET A 101 -2.10 -10.00 -0.98
N ALA A 102 -2.48 -9.44 0.17
CA ALA A 102 -3.22 -10.14 1.22
C ALA A 102 -2.54 -11.44 1.71
N GLY A 103 -1.24 -11.60 1.50
CA GLY A 103 -0.47 -12.74 1.97
C GLY A 103 -0.02 -12.61 3.43
N CYS A 104 0.38 -13.74 3.98
CA CYS A 104 0.97 -13.85 5.31
C CYS A 104 2.08 -14.91 5.32
N LYS A 105 2.81 -14.93 6.44
CA LYS A 105 3.87 -15.90 6.70
C LYS A 105 3.38 -16.96 7.67
N SER A 106 3.90 -18.18 7.49
CA SER A 106 3.76 -19.26 8.44
C SER A 106 4.34 -18.86 9.79
N SER A 107 3.54 -18.98 10.85
CA SER A 107 4.00 -18.76 12.22
C SER A 107 4.96 -19.85 12.72
N LEU A 108 5.03 -20.99 12.00
CA LEU A 108 5.90 -22.11 12.34
C LEU A 108 7.25 -22.04 11.62
N THR A 109 7.25 -21.70 10.32
CA THR A 109 8.45 -21.74 9.47
C THR A 109 8.97 -20.34 9.11
N GLY A 110 8.14 -19.30 9.21
CA GLY A 110 8.47 -17.95 8.76
C GLY A 110 8.46 -17.76 7.23
N GLU A 111 8.10 -18.81 6.48
CA GLU A 111 7.99 -18.79 5.03
C GLU A 111 6.66 -18.18 4.57
N ASP A 112 6.66 -17.55 3.40
CA ASP A 112 5.45 -17.00 2.79
C ASP A 112 4.51 -18.14 2.36
N TYR A 113 3.21 -18.01 2.64
CA TYR A 113 2.21 -19.01 2.22
C TYR A 113 1.90 -18.95 0.71
N TYR A 114 2.20 -17.83 0.07
CA TYR A 114 1.87 -17.55 -1.32
C TYR A 114 3.09 -17.03 -2.07
N GLY A 115 3.16 -17.30 -3.36
CA GLY A 115 4.16 -16.73 -4.23
C GLY A 115 3.97 -15.21 -4.38
N THR A 116 5.07 -14.53 -4.68
CA THR A 116 5.14 -13.06 -4.76
C THR A 116 4.12 -12.44 -5.72
N TYR A 117 3.75 -13.15 -6.80
CA TYR A 117 2.87 -12.65 -7.86
C TYR A 117 1.56 -13.44 -8.02
N ASP A 118 1.34 -14.50 -7.23
CA ASP A 118 0.18 -15.39 -7.37
C ASP A 118 -1.16 -14.64 -7.36
N ALA A 119 -1.27 -13.62 -6.51
CA ALA A 119 -2.46 -12.78 -6.43
C ALA A 119 -2.66 -11.93 -7.69
N GLN A 120 -1.58 -11.43 -8.29
CA GLN A 120 -1.64 -10.66 -9.53
C GLN A 120 -2.07 -11.55 -10.70
N ASP A 121 -1.50 -12.75 -10.78
CA ASP A 121 -1.76 -13.67 -11.87
C ASP A 121 -3.20 -14.17 -11.81
N LEU A 122 -3.69 -14.51 -10.61
CA LEU A 122 -5.09 -14.87 -10.41
C LEU A 122 -6.02 -13.70 -10.74
N ALA A 123 -5.70 -12.48 -10.29
CA ALA A 123 -6.50 -11.29 -10.60
C ALA A 123 -6.59 -11.02 -12.10
N LYS A 124 -5.45 -11.08 -12.81
CA LYS A 124 -5.39 -10.88 -14.27
C LYS A 124 -6.21 -11.93 -15.02
N ALA A 125 -6.11 -13.19 -14.61
CA ALA A 125 -6.86 -14.29 -15.22
C ALA A 125 -8.39 -14.14 -15.06
N ASN A 126 -8.86 -13.37 -14.09
CA ASN A 126 -10.28 -13.19 -13.79
C ASN A 126 -10.80 -11.78 -14.14
N CYS A 127 -10.01 -10.90 -14.75
CA CYS A 127 -10.41 -9.53 -15.08
C CYS A 127 -11.69 -9.45 -15.91
N GLU A 128 -11.82 -10.30 -16.94
CA GLU A 128 -12.97 -10.31 -17.85
C GLU A 128 -14.26 -10.69 -17.11
N GLU A 129 -14.25 -11.81 -16.38
CA GLU A 129 -15.39 -12.26 -15.58
C GLU A 129 -15.76 -11.24 -14.49
N LEU A 130 -14.75 -10.66 -13.85
CA LEU A 130 -14.96 -9.63 -12.83
C LEU A 130 -15.41 -8.29 -13.41
N GLY A 131 -15.29 -8.04 -14.71
CA GLY A 131 -15.53 -6.73 -15.31
C GLY A 131 -14.69 -5.63 -14.66
N MET A 132 -13.45 -5.94 -14.31
CA MET A 132 -12.49 -5.03 -13.69
C MET A 132 -11.14 -5.14 -14.39
N GLN A 133 -10.38 -4.05 -14.39
CA GLN A 133 -8.99 -4.08 -14.84
C GLN A 133 -8.02 -4.05 -13.68
N VAL A 134 -6.87 -4.68 -13.87
CA VAL A 134 -5.77 -4.68 -12.89
C VAL A 134 -4.75 -3.62 -13.28
N VAL A 135 -4.26 -2.89 -12.28
CA VAL A 135 -3.06 -2.05 -12.40
C VAL A 135 -1.98 -2.66 -11.50
N PRO A 136 -0.99 -3.38 -12.07
CA PRO A 136 0.10 -3.92 -11.28
C PRO A 136 0.87 -2.79 -10.58
N SER A 137 1.20 -2.97 -9.31
CA SER A 137 2.03 -1.98 -8.60
C SER A 137 3.41 -1.90 -9.24
N LEU A 138 3.88 -0.68 -9.47
CA LEU A 138 5.28 -0.45 -9.83
C LEU A 138 6.19 -0.75 -8.64
N ASP A 139 7.35 -1.35 -8.89
CA ASP A 139 8.39 -1.49 -7.87
C ASP A 139 9.12 -0.15 -7.73
N LEU A 140 8.66 0.66 -6.77
CA LEU A 140 9.13 2.03 -6.56
C LEU A 140 10.23 2.09 -5.52
N VAL A 141 11.23 2.92 -5.80
CA VAL A 141 12.34 3.24 -4.90
C VAL A 141 12.50 4.74 -4.77
N SER A 142 12.95 5.19 -3.59
CA SER A 142 13.42 6.55 -3.39
C SER A 142 14.89 6.65 -3.79
N THR A 143 15.24 7.69 -4.52
CA THR A 143 16.62 8.05 -4.88
C THR A 143 16.94 9.47 -4.44
N ASP A 144 18.16 9.91 -4.74
CA ASP A 144 18.58 11.30 -4.63
C ASP A 144 17.80 12.27 -5.54
N GLN A 145 17.08 11.76 -6.55
CA GLN A 145 16.25 12.54 -7.47
C GLN A 145 14.73 12.38 -7.23
N GLY A 146 14.33 11.74 -6.12
CA GLY A 146 12.93 11.47 -5.80
C GLY A 146 12.53 10.02 -6.05
N TYR A 147 11.23 9.77 -6.22
CA TYR A 147 10.71 8.42 -6.43
C TYR A 147 10.70 8.02 -7.92
N THR A 148 11.15 6.81 -8.21
CA THR A 148 11.19 6.23 -9.56
C THR A 148 11.06 4.71 -9.47
N THR A 149 10.96 4.01 -10.60
CA THR A 149 10.97 2.54 -10.63
C THR A 149 12.39 2.01 -10.40
N VAL A 150 12.50 0.77 -9.91
CA VAL A 150 13.80 0.08 -9.76
C VAL A 150 14.59 0.05 -11.07
N ASP A 151 13.92 -0.23 -12.19
CA ASP A 151 14.58 -0.37 -13.48
C ASP A 151 15.11 0.98 -14.01
N GLU A 152 14.34 2.05 -13.84
CA GLU A 152 14.77 3.39 -14.20
C GLU A 152 15.94 3.87 -13.31
N ALA A 153 15.88 3.60 -12.00
CA ALA A 153 16.98 3.91 -11.09
C ALA A 153 18.28 3.18 -11.50
N LYS A 154 18.19 1.89 -11.88
CA LYS A 154 19.33 1.12 -12.38
C LYS A 154 19.86 1.68 -13.69
N ALA A 155 18.98 1.95 -14.66
CA ALA A 155 19.36 2.46 -15.98
C ALA A 155 20.09 3.80 -15.90
N LYS A 156 19.71 4.65 -14.94
CA LYS A 156 20.32 5.96 -14.70
C LYS A 156 21.46 5.95 -13.67
N GLY A 157 21.78 4.79 -13.08
CA GLY A 157 22.81 4.68 -12.05
C GLY A 157 22.51 5.48 -10.77
N LEU A 158 21.23 5.68 -10.44
CA LEU A 158 20.83 6.50 -9.29
C LEU A 158 21.10 5.80 -7.97
N LYS A 159 21.47 6.58 -6.96
CA LYS A 159 21.68 6.06 -5.61
C LYS A 159 20.32 5.84 -4.93
N VAL A 160 20.00 4.58 -4.64
CA VAL A 160 18.77 4.21 -3.93
C VAL A 160 18.92 4.42 -2.43
N ASN A 161 17.97 5.16 -1.84
CA ASN A 161 17.83 5.33 -0.41
C ASN A 161 17.22 4.05 0.20
N LYS A 162 17.75 3.60 1.35
CA LYS A 162 17.29 2.38 2.03
C LYS A 162 17.04 2.63 3.50
N LEU A 163 15.87 2.18 3.96
CA LEU A 163 15.50 2.09 5.37
C LEU A 163 14.70 0.80 5.54
N SER A 164 15.19 -0.14 6.33
CA SER A 164 14.48 -1.41 6.56
C SER A 164 13.32 -1.20 7.52
N GLY A 165 12.30 -2.07 7.46
CA GLY A 165 11.19 -2.04 8.41
C GLY A 165 11.64 -2.27 9.86
N THR A 166 12.73 -3.02 10.07
CA THR A 166 13.32 -3.22 11.40
C THR A 166 13.96 -1.94 11.92
N GLU A 167 14.73 -1.24 11.10
CA GLU A 167 15.35 0.03 11.46
C GLU A 167 14.29 1.13 11.65
N PHE A 168 13.27 1.19 10.78
CA PHE A 168 12.13 2.10 10.94
C PHE A 168 11.45 1.90 12.30
N ARG A 169 11.11 0.65 12.66
CA ARG A 169 10.48 0.35 13.96
C ARG A 169 11.38 0.69 15.14
N LYS A 170 12.70 0.50 15.02
CA LYS A 170 13.66 0.91 16.05
C LYS A 170 13.65 2.43 16.24
N ARG A 171 13.80 3.20 15.15
CA ARG A 171 13.78 4.67 15.19
C ARG A 171 12.46 5.22 15.72
N LEU A 172 11.35 4.60 15.34
CA LEU A 172 10.02 4.98 15.79
C LEU A 172 9.91 4.89 17.32
N ARG A 173 10.36 3.78 17.93
CA ARG A 173 10.36 3.59 19.38
C ARG A 173 11.36 4.48 20.11
N ALA A 174 12.53 4.69 19.53
CA ALA A 174 13.59 5.50 20.12
C ALA A 174 13.34 7.02 20.00
N GLY A 175 12.32 7.44 19.24
CA GLY A 175 12.08 8.85 18.94
C GLY A 175 13.12 9.46 17.97
N GLU A 176 13.97 8.64 17.37
CA GLU A 176 15.01 9.06 16.42
C GLU A 176 14.41 9.50 15.08
N ASP A 177 15.11 10.40 14.38
CA ASP A 177 14.64 10.96 13.11
C ASP A 177 14.36 9.88 12.04
N ILE A 178 13.16 9.97 11.44
CA ILE A 178 12.72 9.12 10.34
C ILE A 178 12.68 9.99 9.08
N PRO A 179 13.45 9.66 8.04
CA PRO A 179 13.51 10.49 6.84
C PRO A 179 12.16 10.69 6.16
N GLU A 180 11.88 11.92 5.74
CA GLU A 180 10.61 12.29 5.08
C GLU A 180 10.40 11.65 3.72
N TRP A 181 11.48 11.18 3.07
CA TRP A 181 11.37 10.40 1.85
C TRP A 181 10.79 9.00 2.15
N PHE A 182 10.88 8.50 3.39
CA PHE A 182 10.34 7.19 3.77
C PHE A 182 8.89 7.30 4.24
N ALA A 183 8.63 8.13 5.25
CA ALA A 183 7.31 8.31 5.85
C ALA A 183 7.03 9.79 6.10
N PHE A 184 5.75 10.17 5.99
CA PHE A 184 5.27 11.51 6.31
C PHE A 184 5.46 11.81 7.80
N LYS A 185 5.89 13.03 8.13
CA LYS A 185 6.09 13.45 9.53
C LYS A 185 4.81 13.31 10.34
N SER A 186 3.67 13.75 9.81
CA SER A 186 2.36 13.64 10.46
C SER A 186 1.99 12.19 10.80
N VAL A 187 2.28 11.25 9.89
CA VAL A 187 2.06 9.81 10.11
C VAL A 187 2.97 9.30 11.22
N VAL A 188 4.26 9.66 11.19
CA VAL A 188 5.23 9.26 12.22
C VAL A 188 4.82 9.78 13.61
N GLU A 189 4.34 11.01 13.72
CA GLU A 189 3.86 11.59 14.98
C GLU A 189 2.69 10.81 15.58
N VAL A 190 1.70 10.45 14.76
CA VAL A 190 0.57 9.62 15.20
C VAL A 190 1.06 8.25 15.68
N LEU A 191 1.96 7.61 14.92
CA LEU A 191 2.51 6.31 15.28
C LEU A 191 3.30 6.35 16.60
N ARG A 192 4.11 7.40 16.82
CA ARG A 192 4.84 7.58 18.08
C ARG A 192 3.90 7.79 19.25
N ALA A 193 2.82 8.57 19.06
CA ALA A 193 1.84 8.80 20.12
C ALA A 193 1.11 7.51 20.55
N ALA A 194 0.93 6.56 19.63
CA ALA A 194 0.32 5.25 19.91
C ALA A 194 1.29 4.21 20.48
N THR A 195 2.60 4.46 20.44
CA THR A 195 3.63 3.55 20.95
C THR A 195 4.02 3.86 22.42
N LYS A 196 3.47 4.93 22.99
CA LYS A 196 3.65 5.32 24.40
C LYS A 196 2.64 4.60 25.28
#